data_AF-A0A957BYI7-F1
#
_entry.id   AF-A0A957BYI7-F1
#
_cell.length_a   1.000
_cell.length_b   1.000
_cell.length_c   1.000
_cell.angle_alpha   90.00
_cell.angle_beta   90.00
_cell.angle_gamma   90.00
#
_symmetry.space_group_name_H-M   'P 1'
#
loop_
_entity.id
_entity.type
_entity.pdbx_description
1 polymer ?
#
loop_
_entity_poly.entity_id
_entity_poly.type
_entity_poly.pdbx_seq_one_letter_code
_entity_poly.pdbx_strand_id
1 'polypeptide(L)' 'VLVLYSGRPLIVSNIEPHCDAIVAAWLPGSEADGVAEVLAGQVEFSGKLPQPWPENEEWKIGYGL' A
#
# COMPACT_ATOMS: atom_id res chain seq x y z
N VAL A 1 12.17 0.79 4.19
CA VAL A 1 10.74 1.20 4.10
C VAL A 1 10.38 1.58 2.67
N LEU A 2 9.37 0.95 2.08
CA LEU A 2 8.81 1.27 0.76
C LEU A 2 7.49 2.03 0.93
N VAL A 3 7.36 3.18 0.25
CA VAL A 3 6.09 3.90 0.12
C VAL A 3 5.57 3.69 -1.30
N LEU A 4 4.47 2.94 -1.43
CA LEU A 4 3.91 2.54 -2.71
C LEU A 4 2.80 3.51 -3.14
N TYR A 5 3.05 4.20 -4.25
CA TYR A 5 2.06 5.08 -4.89
C TYR A 5 1.43 4.34 -6.06
N SER A 6 0.14 4.02 -5.93
CA SER A 6 -0.60 3.30 -6.96
C SER A 6 -2.10 3.55 -6.86
N GLY A 7 -2.81 3.55 -7.98
CA GLY A 7 -4.28 3.64 -7.99
C GLY A 7 -5.00 2.31 -7.68
N ARG A 8 -4.24 1.23 -7.48
CA ARG A 8 -4.73 -0.15 -7.27
C ARG A 8 -3.64 -1.01 -6.61
N PRO A 9 -4.00 -2.16 -6.01
CA PRO A 9 -3.02 -3.11 -5.53
C PRO A 9 -2.09 -3.56 -6.65
N LEU A 10 -0.81 -3.71 -6.33
CA LEU A 10 0.23 -4.20 -7.24
C LEU A 10 0.88 -5.43 -6.62
N ILE A 11 1.35 -6.34 -7.46
CA ILE A 11 2.16 -7.46 -6.99
C ILE A 11 3.51 -6.88 -6.58
N VAL A 12 3.87 -7.10 -5.32
CA VAL A 12 5.10 -6.58 -4.71
C VAL A 12 6.01 -7.70 -4.19
N SER A 13 5.70 -8.97 -4.50
CA SER A 13 6.44 -10.14 -4.01
C SER A 13 7.92 -10.15 -4.40
N ASN A 14 8.30 -9.43 -5.46
CA ASN A 14 9.69 -9.27 -5.87
C ASN A 14 10.46 -8.20 -5.08
N ILE A 15 9.78 -7.21 -4.51
CA ILE A 15 10.40 -6.08 -3.78
C ILE A 15 10.20 -6.21 -2.26
N GLU A 16 9.14 -6.90 -1.83
CA GLU A 16 8.81 -7.12 -0.42
C GLU A 16 9.97 -7.74 0.39
N PRO A 17 10.73 -8.74 -0.11
CA PRO A 17 11.89 -9.26 0.60
C PRO A 17 13.02 -8.24 0.85
N HIS A 18 13.00 -7.10 0.16
CA HIS A 18 13.98 -6.03 0.29
C HIS A 18 13.49 -4.87 1.17
N CYS A 19 12.30 -4.99 1.77
CA CYS A 19 11.67 -3.91 2.53
C CYS A 19 11.46 -4.31 3.99
N ASP A 20 11.92 -3.49 4.94
CA ASP A 20 11.57 -3.65 6.36
C ASP A 20 10.08 -3.38 6.65
N ALA A 21 9.45 -2.54 5.81
CA ALA A 21 8.05 -2.17 5.89
C ALA A 21 7.56 -1.64 4.54
N ILE A 22 6.27 -1.82 4.25
CA ILE A 22 5.60 -1.33 3.04
C ILE A 22 4.37 -0.53 3.45
N VAL A 23 4.20 0.67 2.89
CA VAL A 23 3.04 1.53 3.07
C VAL A 23 2.36 1.75 1.73
N ALA A 24 1.10 1.33 1.60
CA ALA A 24 0.26 1.67 0.45
C ALA A 24 -0.31 3.09 0.65
N ALA A 25 0.31 4.08 0.02
CA ALA A 25 -0.10 5.49 0.10
C ALA A 25 -1.15 5.88 -0.96
N TRP A 26 -1.44 4.98 -1.89
CA TRP A 26 -2.38 5.17 -2.99
C TRP A 26 -2.02 6.37 -3.88
N LEU A 27 -2.96 7.29 -4.12
CA LEU A 27 -2.77 8.55 -4.82
C LEU A 27 -3.11 9.70 -3.84
N PRO A 28 -2.17 10.10 -2.96
CA PRO A 28 -2.46 10.98 -1.81
C PRO A 28 -2.75 12.44 -2.18
N GLY A 29 -2.58 12.84 -3.45
CA GLY A 29 -2.82 14.21 -3.91
C GLY A 29 -1.67 15.16 -3.55
N SER A 30 -1.97 16.46 -3.47
CA SER A 30 -0.98 17.52 -3.19
C SER A 30 -0.50 17.54 -1.74
N GLU A 31 -1.33 17.09 -0.80
CA GLU A 31 -1.04 17.10 0.64
C GLU A 31 -0.23 15.88 1.10
N ALA A 32 0.79 15.51 0.31
CA ALA A 32 1.60 14.31 0.57
C ALA A 32 2.45 14.41 1.85
N ASP A 33 2.58 15.60 2.44
CA ASP A 33 3.19 15.79 3.76
C ASP A 33 2.49 14.93 4.83
N GLY A 34 1.19 14.67 4.69
CA GLY A 34 0.46 13.76 5.58
C GLY A 34 1.01 12.33 5.57
N VAL A 35 1.65 11.87 4.48
CA VAL A 35 2.35 10.57 4.47
C VAL A 35 3.58 10.60 5.37
N ALA A 36 4.31 11.72 5.39
CA ALA A 36 5.49 11.89 6.22
C ALA A 36 5.12 11.93 7.71
N GLU A 37 4.03 12.60 8.09
CA GLU A 37 3.57 12.69 9.48
C GLU A 37 3.29 11.31 10.09
N VAL A 38 2.63 10.43 9.34
CA VAL A 38 2.30 9.07 9.79
C VAL A 38 3.57 8.20 9.85
N LEU A 39 4.47 8.33 8.87
CA LEU A 39 5.77 7.63 8.87
C LEU A 39 6.69 8.07 10.02
N ALA A 40 6.64 9.35 10.39
CA ALA A 40 7.40 9.91 11.51
C ALA A 40 6.77 9.60 12.88
N GLY A 41 5.60 8.93 12.92
CA GLY A 41 4.89 8.57 14.14
C GLY A 41 4.20 9.75 14.83
N GLN A 42 3.97 10.86 14.12
CA GLN A 42 3.19 11.98 14.64
C GLN A 42 1.69 11.67 14.67
N VAL A 43 1.24 10.80 13.76
CA VAL A 43 -0.12 10.27 13.66
C VAL A 43 -0.05 8.75 13.50
N GLU A 44 -0.95 8.01 14.15
CA GLU A 44 -1.01 6.55 14.02
C GLU A 44 -1.64 6.10 12.70
N PHE A 45 -1.16 4.98 12.16
CA PHE A 45 -1.81 4.31 11.04
C PHE A 45 -3.20 3.78 11.45
N SER A 46 -4.24 4.19 10.72
CA SER A 46 -5.62 3.71 10.92
C SER A 46 -6.25 3.11 9.65
N GLY A 47 -5.56 3.20 8.51
CA GLY A 47 -6.04 2.71 7.22
C GLY A 47 -6.23 1.20 7.19
N LYS A 48 -7.29 0.75 6.53
CA LYS A 48 -7.53 -0.66 6.20
C LYS A 48 -7.65 -0.81 4.69
N LEU A 49 -7.24 -1.97 4.17
CA LEU A 49 -7.35 -2.23 2.73
C LEU A 49 -8.83 -2.18 2.30
N PRO A 50 -9.17 -1.38 1.27
CA PRO A 50 -10.54 -1.32 0.75
C PRO A 50 -10.88 -2.51 -0.17
N GLN A 51 -9.87 -3.29 -0.54
CA GLN A 51 -9.97 -4.43 -1.44
C GLN A 51 -8.85 -5.44 -1.14
N PRO A 52 -9.02 -6.73 -1.50
CA PRO A 52 -7.96 -7.73 -1.37
C PRO A 52 -6.68 -7.32 -2.11
N TRP A 53 -5.53 -7.71 -1.57
CA TRP A 53 -4.23 -7.52 -2.23
C TRP A 53 -3.84 -8.80 -2.98
N PRO A 54 -3.44 -8.72 -4.26
CA PRO A 54 -3.11 -9.90 -5.05
C PRO A 54 -1.81 -10.54 -4.56
N GLU A 55 -1.80 -11.87 -4.49
CA GLU A 55 -0.61 -12.65 -4.14
C GLU A 55 0.34 -12.82 -5.35
N ASN A 56 -0.22 -12.97 -6.55
CA ASN A 56 0.51 -13.24 -7.79
C ASN A 56 -0.27 -12.74 -9.02
N GLU A 57 0.32 -12.87 -10.22
CA GLU A 57 -0.27 -12.41 -11.49
C GLU A 57 -1.52 -13.18 -11.91
N GLU A 58 -1.67 -14.40 -11.41
CA GLU A 58 -2.82 -15.26 -11.69
C GLU A 58 -4.04 -14.92 -10.81
N TRP A 59 -3.87 -14.03 -9.82
CA TRP A 59 -4.95 -13.56 -8.96
C TRP A 59 -6.03 -12.87 -9.80
N LYS A 60 -7.07 -13.63 -10.13
CA LYS A 60 -8.30 -13.10 -10.72
C LYS A 60 -9.04 -12.35 -9.63
N ILE A 61 -9.47 -11.12 -9.91
CA ILE A 61 -10.21 -10.29 -8.96
C ILE A 61 -11.48 -11.04 -8.55
N GLY A 62 -11.40 -11.74 -7.43
CA GLY A 62 -12.52 -12.37 -6.78
C GLY A 62 -13.35 -11.30 -6.10
N TYR A 63 -14.29 -10.70 -6.82
CA TYR A 63 -15.63 -10.65 -6.23
C TYR A 63 -15.97 -12.12 -5.99
N GLY A 64 -16.16 -12.55 -4.76
CA GLY A 64 -16.49 -13.95 -4.43
C GLY A 64 -17.83 -14.38 -5.02
N LEU A 65 -17.87 -14.57 -6.34
CA LEU A 65 -18.93 -15.13 -7.18
C LEU A 65 -18.30 -16.15 -8.13
#